data_AF-A0A5C7KJ27-F1
#
_entry.id   AF-A0A5C7KJ27-F1
#
_cell.length_a   1.000
_cell.length_b   1.000
_cell.length_c   1.000
_cell.angle_alpha   90.00
_cell.angle_beta   90.00
_cell.angle_gamma   90.00
#
_symmetry.space_group_name_H-M   'P 1'
#
loop_
_entity.id
_entity.type
_entity.pdbx_description
1 polymer ?
#
loop_
_entity_poly.entity_id
_entity_poly.type
_entity_poly.pdbx_seq_one_letter_code
_entity_poly.pdbx_strand_id
1 'polypeptide(L)' 'MSTPSLKQQKTFALVRIIGGFAAASVLGYSFIANVLAGQPAEGPVLLTGVMALVGLGYAAFYTRSLSRVARLEKGSEKA' A
#
# COMPACT_ATOMS: atom_id res chain seq x y z
N MET A 1 10.75 23.25 -6.47
CA MET A 1 9.32 22.82 -6.48
C MET A 1 8.70 23.24 -5.15
N SER A 2 7.49 23.78 -5.16
CA SER A 2 6.73 24.07 -3.94
C SER A 2 6.33 22.75 -3.25
N THR A 3 6.43 22.72 -1.93
CA THR A 3 5.99 21.57 -1.13
C THR A 3 4.47 21.40 -1.27
N PRO A 4 3.96 20.20 -1.57
CA PRO A 4 2.52 19.96 -1.66
C PRO A 4 1.80 20.32 -0.36
N SER A 5 0.56 20.81 -0.44
CA SER A 5 -0.23 21.15 0.75
C SER A 5 -0.57 19.91 1.60
N LEU A 6 -0.88 20.10 2.90
CA LEU A 6 -1.26 18.99 3.79
C LEU A 6 -2.45 18.18 3.25
N LYS A 7 -3.47 18.86 2.71
CA LYS A 7 -4.61 18.23 2.05
C LYS A 7 -4.17 17.35 0.86
N GLN A 8 -3.27 17.85 0.02
CA GLN A 8 -2.74 17.07 -1.10
C GLN A 8 -1.94 15.86 -0.61
N GLN A 9 -1.07 16.03 0.39
CA GLN A 9 -0.28 14.93 0.97
C GLN A 9 -1.17 13.82 1.56
N LYS A 10 -2.25 14.21 2.25
CA LYS A 10 -3.24 13.28 2.81
C LYS A 10 -3.95 12.47 1.72
N THR A 11 -4.46 13.14 0.68
CA THR A 11 -5.08 12.48 -0.47
C THR A 11 -4.10 11.52 -1.14
N PHE A 12 -2.87 11.96 -1.34
CA PHE A 12 -1.81 11.16 -1.95
C PHE A 12 -1.44 9.92 -1.13
N ALA A 13 -1.47 10.01 0.20
CA ALA A 13 -1.25 8.85 1.06
C ALA A 13 -2.43 7.87 0.97
N LEU A 14 -3.67 8.36 1.01
CA LEU A 14 -4.87 7.52 0.92
C LEU A 14 -4.94 6.74 -0.40
N VAL A 15 -4.71 7.40 -1.54
CA VAL A 15 -4.69 6.75 -2.85
C VAL A 15 -3.67 5.61 -2.89
N ARG A 16 -2.47 5.84 -2.32
CA ARG A 16 -1.40 4.84 -2.28
C ARG A 16 -1.71 3.68 -1.35
N ILE A 17 -2.37 3.93 -0.22
CA ILE A 17 -2.83 2.87 0.69
C ILE A 17 -3.83 1.97 -0.03
N ILE A 18 -4.86 2.56 -0.66
CA ILE A 18 -5.89 1.83 -1.40
C ILE A 18 -5.27 1.06 -2.55
N GLY A 19 -4.37 1.69 -3.33
CA GLY A 19 -3.67 1.03 -4.43
C GLY A 19 -2.81 -0.15 -3.98
N GLY A 20 -2.10 -0.01 -2.85
CA GLY A 20 -1.31 -1.09 -2.26
C GLY A 20 -2.18 -2.27 -1.81
N PHE A 21 -3.32 -2.00 -1.16
CA PHE A 21 -4.28 -3.04 -0.80
C PHE A 21 -4.89 -3.73 -2.02
N ALA A 22 -5.30 -2.97 -3.04
CA ALA A 22 -5.86 -3.53 -4.26
C ALA A 22 -4.84 -4.45 -4.96
N ALA A 23 -3.58 -4.01 -5.08
CA ALA A 23 -2.50 -4.82 -5.64
C ALA A 23 -2.26 -6.09 -4.83
N ALA A 24 -2.18 -5.98 -3.50
CA ALA A 24 -2.00 -7.12 -2.62
C ALA A 24 -3.14 -8.14 -2.75
N SER A 25 -4.39 -7.69 -2.83
CA SER A 25 -5.55 -8.57 -2.99
C SER A 25 -5.52 -9.34 -4.31
N VAL A 26 -5.26 -8.65 -5.43
CA VAL A 26 -5.24 -9.28 -6.76
C VAL A 26 -4.08 -10.27 -6.87
N LEU A 27 -2.87 -9.86 -6.46
CA LEU A 27 -1.69 -10.71 -6.53
C LEU A 27 -1.77 -11.87 -5.53
N GLY A 28 -2.27 -11.62 -4.31
CA GLY A 28 -2.48 -12.66 -3.31
C GLY A 28 -3.49 -13.70 -3.76
N TYR A 29 -4.62 -13.26 -4.34
CA TYR A 29 -5.59 -14.16 -4.95
C TYR A 29 -4.95 -15.00 -6.06
N SER A 30 -4.21 -14.37 -6.98
CA SER A 30 -3.54 -15.07 -8.08
C SER A 30 -2.55 -16.12 -7.57
N PHE A 31 -1.73 -15.78 -6.58
CA PHE A 31 -0.81 -16.72 -5.96
C PHE A 31 -1.54 -17.91 -5.33
N ILE A 32 -2.54 -17.66 -4.48
CA ILE A 32 -3.32 -18.70 -3.80
C ILE A 32 -4.02 -19.60 -4.82
N ALA A 33 -4.68 -19.01 -5.82
CA ALA A 33 -5.38 -19.76 -6.86
C ALA A 33 -4.45 -20.68 -7.66
N ASN A 34 -3.25 -20.20 -8.02
CA ASN A 34 -2.27 -21.02 -8.73
C ASN A 34 -1.75 -22.18 -7.88
N VAL A 35 -1.43 -21.92 -6.61
CA VAL A 35 -0.99 -22.98 -5.67
C VAL A 35 -2.09 -24.03 -5.47
N LEU A 36 -3.34 -23.60 -5.30
CA LEU A 36 -4.49 -24.51 -5.18
C LEU A 36 -4.76 -25.30 -6.48
N ALA A 37 -4.40 -24.75 -7.63
CA ALA A 37 -4.41 -25.45 -8.91
C ALA A 37 -3.23 -26.42 -9.11
N GLY A 38 -2.38 -26.61 -8.10
CA GLY A 38 -1.26 -27.54 -8.12
C GLY A 38 0.01 -26.99 -8.78
N GLN A 39 0.07 -25.69 -9.10
CA GLN A 39 1.30 -25.08 -9.58
C GLN A 39 2.33 -24.98 -8.43
N PRO A 40 3.62 -25.25 -8.69
CA PRO A 40 4.65 -25.13 -7.68
C PRO A 40 4.81 -23.67 -7.27
N ALA A 41 5.02 -23.43 -5.97
CA ALA A 41 5.26 -22.11 -5.39
C ALA A 41 6.71 -21.64 -5.66
N GLU A 42 7.08 -21.59 -6.94
CA GLU A 42 8.44 -21.27 -7.41
C GLU A 42 8.37 -20.28 -8.57
N GLY A 43 9.51 -19.69 -8.91
CA GLY A 43 9.64 -18.80 -10.06
C GLY A 43 8.57 -17.70 -10.11
N PRO A 44 7.79 -17.57 -11.21
CA PRO A 44 6.77 -16.54 -11.35
C PRO A 44 5.65 -16.60 -10.30
N VAL A 45 5.25 -17.80 -9.86
CA VAL A 45 4.19 -17.98 -8.87
C VAL A 45 4.67 -17.43 -7.53
N LEU A 46 5.87 -17.83 -7.09
CA LEU A 46 6.48 -17.31 -5.87
C LEU A 46 6.64 -15.79 -5.92
N LEU A 47 7.12 -15.25 -7.05
CA LEU A 47 7.29 -13.80 -7.22
C LEU A 47 5.95 -13.06 -7.09
N THR A 48 4.85 -13.63 -7.57
CA THR A 48 3.50 -13.06 -7.40
C THR A 48 3.13 -12.94 -5.92
N GLY A 49 3.39 -13.99 -5.13
CA GLY A 49 3.19 -13.98 -3.68
C GLY A 49 4.06 -12.93 -2.97
N VAL A 50 5.34 -12.81 -3.34
CA VAL A 50 6.25 -11.78 -2.82
C VAL A 50 5.73 -10.38 -3.16
N MET A 51 5.30 -10.16 -4.40
CA MET A 51 4.76 -8.86 -4.82
C MET A 51 3.45 -8.50 -4.11
N ALA A 52 2.63 -9.48 -3.73
CA ALA A 52 1.48 -9.25 -2.87
C ALA A 52 1.89 -8.68 -1.49
N LEU A 53 2.94 -9.25 -0.88
CA LEU A 53 3.50 -8.75 0.38
C LEU A 53 4.12 -7.36 0.22
N VAL A 54 4.78 -7.08 -0.90
CA VAL A 54 5.28 -5.74 -1.23
C VAL A 54 4.13 -4.74 -1.31
N GLY A 55 3.01 -5.10 -1.93
CA GLY A 55 1.79 -4.28 -1.95
C GLY A 55 1.26 -3.94 -0.55
N LEU A 56 1.23 -4.93 0.35
CA LEU A 56 0.87 -4.71 1.77
C LEU A 56 1.88 -3.81 2.48
N GLY A 57 3.18 -4.03 2.27
CA GLY A 57 4.24 -3.20 2.82
C GLY A 57 4.14 -1.75 2.35
N TYR A 58 3.82 -1.54 1.07
CA TYR A 58 3.57 -0.23 0.48
C TYR A 58 2.38 0.46 1.17
N ALA A 59 1.25 -0.23 1.30
CA ALA A 59 0.08 0.31 2.00
C ALA A 59 0.42 0.67 3.46
N ALA A 60 1.09 -0.21 4.19
CA ALA A 60 1.50 0.01 5.57
C ALA A 60 2.43 1.23 5.74
N PHE A 61 3.38 1.41 4.81
CA PHE A 61 4.27 2.57 4.79
C PHE A 61 3.50 3.88 4.65
N TYR A 62 2.51 3.93 3.74
CA TYR A 62 1.72 5.14 3.55
C TYR A 62 0.69 5.38 4.66
N THR A 63 0.25 4.36 5.39
CA THR A 63 -0.52 4.54 6.63
C THR A 63 0.27 5.28 7.69
N ARG A 64 1.58 4.99 7.84
CA ARG A 64 2.47 5.74 8.73
C ARG A 64 2.63 7.19 8.26
N SER A 65 2.76 7.39 6.95
CA SER A 65 2.84 8.74 6.36
C SER A 65 1.55 9.54 6.60
N LEU A 66 0.38 8.94 6.41
CA LEU A 66 -0.92 9.53 6.69
C LEU A 66 -1.05 9.95 8.17
N SER A 67 -0.58 9.10 9.08
CA SER A 67 -0.58 9.40 10.52
C SER A 67 0.26 10.63 10.86
N ARG A 68 1.40 10.84 10.18
CA ARG A 68 2.22 12.05 10.35
C ARG A 68 1.50 13.29 9.83
N VAL A 69 0.90 13.22 8.65
CA VAL A 69 0.15 14.35 8.07
C VAL A 69 -1.02 14.74 8.98
N ALA A 70 -1.77 13.76 9.50
CA ALA A 70 -2.87 14.02 10.43
C ALA A 70 -2.43 14.70 11.74
N ARG A 71 -1.22 14.42 12.24
CA ARG A 71 -0.65 15.12 13.40
C ARG A 71 -0.29 16.57 13.06
N LEU A 72 0.26 16.81 11.87
CA LEU A 72 0.59 18.16 11.41
C LEU A 72 -0.67 19.02 11.19
N GLU A 73 -1.73 18.45 10.63
CA GLU A 73 -3.04 19.13 10.51
C GLU A 73 -3.56 19.59 11.87
N LYS A 74 -3.55 18.70 12.88
CA LYS A 74 -3.98 19.04 14.26
C LYS A 74 -3.10 20.07 14.96
N GLY A 75 -1.79 20.08 14.68
CA GLY A 75 -0.86 21.06 15.23
C GLY A 75 -1.07 22.45 14.63
N SER A 76 -1.40 22.50 13.34
CA SER A 76 -1.67 23.75 12.62
C SER A 76 -3.04 24.36 12.93
N GLU A 77 -4.02 23.57 13.38
CA GLU A 77 -5.33 24.07 13.87
C GLU A 77 -5.25 24.67 15.30
N LYS A 78 -4.20 24.37 16.06
CA LYS A 78 -4.02 24.83 17.44
C LYS A 78 -3.09 26.04 17.59
N ALA A 79 -2.50 26.50 16.49
CA ALA A 79 -1.60 27.65 16.42
C ALA A 79 -2.34 28.84 15.79
#